data_AF-A0A1D8S484-F1
#
_entry.id   AF-A0A1D8S484-F1
#
_cell.length_a   1.000
_cell.length_b   1.000
_cell.length_c   1.000
_cell.angle_alpha   90.00
_cell.angle_beta   90.00
_cell.angle_gamma   90.00
#
_symmetry.space_group_name_H-M   'P 1'
#
loop_
_entity.id
_entity.type
_entity.pdbx_description
1 polymer ?
#
loop_
_entity_poly.entity_id
_entity_poly.type
_entity_poly.pdbx_seq_one_letter_code
_entity_poly.pdbx_strand_id
1 'polypeptide(L)' 'MDDHAKGEDRAADVPQLPDGETSAETIESYETVDGIVFYDGENPLAWLQSTAVESLAENR' A
#
# COMPACT_ATOMS: atom_id res chain seq x y z
N MET A 1 26.17 -11.89 -34.98
CA MET A 1 25.91 -11.68 -33.54
C MET A 1 24.96 -10.53 -33.54
N ASP A 2 23.68 -10.85 -33.58
CA ASP A 2 22.60 -9.92 -33.86
C ASP A 2 21.69 -9.98 -32.64
N ASP A 3 21.75 -8.88 -31.90
CA ASP A 3 21.10 -8.67 -30.62
C ASP A 3 19.58 -8.66 -30.81
N HIS A 4 18.92 -9.68 -30.27
CA HIS A 4 17.46 -9.75 -30.19
C HIS A 4 17.02 -9.48 -28.75
N ALA A 5 17.05 -8.23 -28.32
CA ALA A 5 16.35 -7.80 -27.12
C ALA A 5 15.74 -6.41 -27.31
N LYS A 6 14.86 -6.30 -28.32
CA LYS A 6 13.88 -5.20 -28.38
C LYS A 6 12.83 -5.48 -27.30
N GLY A 7 13.19 -5.17 -26.05
CA GLY A 7 12.28 -5.19 -24.92
C GLY A 7 11.25 -4.10 -25.13
N GLU A 8 10.16 -4.48 -25.80
CA GLU A 8 8.89 -3.77 -25.83
C GLU A 8 8.68 -3.11 -24.47
N ASP A 9 8.55 -1.78 -24.49
CA ASP A 9 8.16 -0.93 -23.37
C ASP A 9 6.75 -1.39 -22.95
N ARG A 10 6.69 -2.53 -22.24
CA ARG A 10 5.53 -2.89 -21.44
C ARG A 10 5.54 -1.88 -20.32
N ALA A 11 4.98 -0.71 -20.59
CA ALA A 11 4.30 0.06 -19.58
C ALA A 11 3.42 -0.96 -18.87
N ALA A 12 3.93 -1.49 -17.75
CA ALA A 12 3.12 -2.28 -16.86
C ALA A 12 1.93 -1.37 -16.58
N ASP A 13 0.73 -1.85 -16.91
CA ASP A 13 -0.52 -1.25 -16.51
C ASP A 13 -0.58 -1.39 -14.98
N VAL A 14 0.29 -0.65 -14.30
CA VAL A 14 0.29 -0.51 -12.87
C VAL A 14 -0.80 0.52 -12.64
N PRO A 15 -1.90 0.15 -11.97
CA PRO A 15 -2.94 1.10 -11.63
C PRO A 15 -2.27 2.29 -10.94
N GLN A 16 -2.29 3.46 -11.58
CA GLN A 16 -1.85 4.66 -10.89
C GLN A 16 -2.81 4.90 -9.74
N LEU A 17 -2.25 5.08 -8.54
CA LEU A 17 -3.06 5.51 -7.41
C LEU A 17 -3.75 6.83 -7.80
N PRO A 18 -5.05 6.99 -7.51
CA PRO A 18 -5.75 8.25 -7.78
C PRO A 18 -5.04 9.40 -7.08
N ASP A 19 -5.03 10.57 -7.72
CA ASP A 19 -4.49 11.81 -7.15
C ASP A 19 -5.13 12.01 -5.77
N GLY A 20 -4.30 11.90 -4.73
CA GLY A 20 -4.73 11.67 -3.36
C GLY A 20 -5.69 12.72 -2.82
N GLU A 21 -6.98 12.42 -2.87
CA GLU A 21 -7.86 12.82 -1.80
C GLU A 21 -7.47 12.01 -0.57
N THR A 22 -7.42 12.64 0.60
CA THR A 22 -7.02 12.01 1.85
C THR A 22 -8.13 11.03 2.30
N SER A 23 -8.29 9.91 1.61
CA SER A 23 -9.22 8.82 1.98
C SER A 23 -8.77 8.06 3.23
N ALA A 24 -7.76 8.55 3.95
CA ALA A 24 -7.35 7.99 5.23
C ALA A 24 -8.47 8.04 6.29
N GLU A 25 -9.50 8.86 6.08
CA GLU A 25 -10.69 8.95 6.95
C GLU A 25 -11.45 7.62 7.05
N THR A 26 -11.45 6.80 5.99
CA THR A 26 -12.10 5.46 6.01
C THR A 26 -11.14 4.33 6.37
N ILE A 27 -9.86 4.63 6.62
CA ILE A 27 -8.88 3.61 7.00
C ILE A 27 -9.01 3.33 8.49
N GLU A 28 -9.31 2.09 8.81
CA GLU A 28 -9.41 1.58 10.18
C GLU A 28 -8.18 0.74 10.54
N SER A 29 -7.82 0.73 11.82
CA SER A 29 -6.73 -0.09 12.34
C SER A 29 -7.21 -1.08 13.39
N TYR A 30 -6.74 -2.32 13.27
CA TYR A 30 -7.13 -3.43 14.14
C TYR A 30 -5.89 -4.13 14.69
N GLU A 31 -5.79 -4.22 16.02
CA GLU A 31 -4.77 -5.02 16.69
C GLU A 31 -5.13 -6.51 16.62
N THR A 32 -4.14 -7.33 16.26
CA THR A 32 -4.26 -8.78 16.13
C THR A 32 -3.13 -9.47 16.88
N VAL A 33 -3.22 -10.79 17.05
CA VAL A 33 -2.14 -11.57 17.69
C VAL A 33 -0.83 -11.54 16.90
N ASP A 34 -0.89 -11.31 15.59
CA ASP A 34 0.25 -11.32 14.66
C ASP A 34 0.72 -9.90 14.28
N GLY A 35 0.18 -8.85 14.90
CA GLY A 35 0.53 -7.45 14.62
C GLY A 35 -0.69 -6.57 14.38
N ILE A 36 -0.60 -5.60 13.48
CA ILE A 36 -1.68 -4.64 13.17
C ILE A 36 -2.17 -4.81 11.73
N VAL A 37 -3.46 -4.66 11.51
CA VAL A 37 -4.09 -4.63 10.18
C VAL A 37 -4.65 -3.24 9.91
N PHE A 38 -4.32 -2.68 8.74
CA PHE A 38 -4.94 -1.49 8.19
C PHE A 38 -5.96 -1.92 7.13
N TYR A 39 -7.20 -1.46 7.26
CA TYR A 39 -8.31 -1.84 6.41
C TYR A 39 -9.01 -0.61 5.85
N ASP A 40 -9.24 -0.59 4.54
CA ASP A 40 -10.02 0.46 3.88
C ASP A 40 -11.52 0.08 3.86
N GLY A 41 -12.34 0.88 4.56
CA GLY A 41 -13.78 0.66 4.65
C GLY A 41 -14.54 0.82 3.32
N GLU A 42 -14.02 1.60 2.37
CA GLU A 42 -14.65 1.81 1.06
C GLU A 42 -14.14 0.82 0.00
N ASN A 43 -12.97 0.21 0.22
CA ASN A 43 -12.41 -0.81 -0.63
C ASN A 43 -12.00 -2.07 0.16
N PRO A 44 -12.90 -3.06 0.31
CA PRO A 44 -12.64 -4.28 1.09
C PRO A 44 -11.46 -5.14 0.62
N LEU A 45 -10.98 -4.93 -0.60
CA LEU A 45 -9.81 -5.64 -1.14
C LEU A 45 -8.49 -4.92 -0.82
N ALA A 46 -8.54 -3.68 -0.34
CA ALA A 46 -7.38 -2.90 0.05
C ALA A 46 -7.12 -3.05 1.56
N TRP A 47 -6.23 -3.98 1.90
CA TRP A 47 -5.79 -4.19 3.28
C TRP A 47 -4.29 -4.46 3.33
N LEU A 48 -3.67 -4.08 4.45
CA LEU A 48 -2.24 -4.26 4.72
C LEU A 48 -2.06 -4.77 6.14
N GLN A 49 -1.18 -5.76 6.33
CA GLN A 49 -0.80 -6.26 7.65
C GLN A 49 0.67 -5.93 7.92
N SER A 50 0.93 -5.36 9.10
CA SER A 50 2.28 -5.19 9.63
C SER A 50 2.47 -6.05 10.87
N THR A 51 3.61 -6.72 10.97
CA THR A 51 4.00 -7.56 12.12
C THR A 51 4.59 -6.75 13.28
N ALA A 52 4.87 -5.46 13.06
CA ALA A 52 5.42 -4.57 14.06
C ALA A 52 4.80 -3.18 13.97
N VAL A 53 4.64 -2.52 15.13
CA VAL A 53 4.21 -1.13 15.25
C VAL A 53 5.25 -0.40 16.08
N GLU A 54 5.83 0.65 15.49
CA GLU A 54 6.80 1.51 16.17
C GLU A 54 6.08 2.79 16.64
N SER A 55 6.12 3.04 17.95
CA SER A 55 5.55 4.25 18.53
C SER A 55 6.46 5.44 18.22
N LEU A 56 5.93 6.45 17.53
CA LEU A 56 6.67 7.68 17.32
C LEU A 56 6.65 8.52 18.61
N ALA A 57 7.81 8.65 19.27
CA ALA A 57 7.94 9.52 20.44
C ALA A 57 7.82 10.99 20.02
N GLU A 58 6.93 11.75 20.66
CA GLU A 58 6.81 13.19 20.45
C GLU A 58 8.08 13.91 20.93
N ASN A 59 8.81 14.51 19.99
CA ASN A 59 9.97 15.34 20.30
C ASN A 59 9.49 16.71 20.81
N ARG A 60 9.62 16.95 22.12
CA ARG A 60 9.14 18.16 22.82
C ARG A 60 10.05 19.36 22.62
#